data_AF-A0A9E3A6U2-F1
#
_entry.id   AF-A0A9E3A6U2-F1
#
_cell.length_a   1.000
_cell.length_b   1.000
_cell.length_c   1.000
_cell.angle_alpha   90.00
_cell.angle_beta   90.00
_cell.angle_gamma   90.00
#
_symmetry.space_group_name_H-M   'P 1'
#
loop_
_entity.id
_entity.type
_entity.pdbx_description
1 polymer ?
#
loop_
_entity_poly.entity_id
_entity_poly.type
_entity_poly.pdbx_seq_one_letter_code
_entity_poly.pdbx_strand_id
1 'polypeptide(L)'
;MSKAVGVKEWVIAEGYIPPESHGSAPQMTSHETVCLLNTSDQEAHVEITIYYSDREPVGPYRITVPARRTRHVRFNHLRDPEEIPRGKDYSSVIRSDVAIVAQHTRLDSRQAANALLSTIAYPNAA
;
A
#
# COMPACT_ATOMS: atom_id res chain seq x y z
N MET A 1 28.37 -6.41 0.54
CA MET A 1 27.08 -5.74 0.29
C MET A 1 26.09 -6.79 -0.18
N SER A 2 24.97 -6.96 0.53
CA SER A 2 23.91 -7.86 0.08
C SER A 2 23.18 -7.24 -1.11
N LYS A 3 22.95 -8.03 -2.16
CA LYS A 3 22.11 -7.60 -3.29
C LYS A 3 20.71 -7.28 -2.76
N ALA A 4 20.23 -6.06 -2.99
CA ALA A 4 18.86 -5.67 -2.64
C ALA A 4 17.86 -6.56 -3.39
N VAL A 5 16.87 -7.07 -2.67
CA VAL A 5 15.79 -7.92 -3.19
C VAL A 5 14.60 -7.06 -3.62
N GLY A 6 13.98 -7.44 -4.74
CA GLY A 6 12.75 -6.83 -5.24
C GLY A 6 12.96 -6.02 -6.52
N VAL A 7 12.01 -5.13 -6.80
CA VAL A 7 12.01 -4.25 -7.98
C VAL A 7 11.68 -2.82 -7.57
N LYS A 8 11.82 -1.88 -8.50
CA LYS A 8 11.58 -0.45 -8.24
C LYS A 8 10.15 0.00 -8.51
N GLU A 9 9.34 -0.80 -9.19
CA GLU A 9 7.95 -0.49 -9.47
C GLU A 9 7.04 -1.70 -9.20
N TRP A 10 5.97 -1.47 -8.44
CA TRP A 10 4.96 -2.46 -8.09
C TRP A 10 3.57 -1.94 -8.41
N VAL A 11 2.68 -2.83 -8.84
CA VAL A 11 1.29 -2.50 -9.20
C VAL A 11 0.33 -3.34 -8.37
N ILE A 12 -0.67 -2.68 -7.80
CA ILE A 12 -1.80 -3.32 -7.12
C ILE A 12 -3.06 -2.89 -7.88
N ALA A 13 -3.69 -3.84 -8.59
CA ALA A 13 -4.91 -3.60 -9.37
C ALA A 13 -6.19 -3.62 -8.52
N GLU A 14 -6.05 -3.64 -7.20
CA GLU A 14 -7.12 -3.80 -6.23
C GLU A 14 -6.95 -2.75 -5.12
N GLY A 15 -8.06 -2.20 -4.66
CA GLY A 15 -8.08 -1.22 -3.60
C GLY A 15 -9.50 -0.76 -3.30
N TYR A 16 -9.91 -0.87 -2.04
CA TYR A 16 -11.21 -0.44 -1.56
C TYR A 16 -11.13 -0.35 -0.03
N ILE A 17 -11.38 0.84 0.52
CA ILE A 17 -11.49 1.03 1.98
C ILE A 17 -12.97 0.97 2.33
N PRO A 18 -13.44 -0.07 3.06
CA PRO A 18 -14.84 -0.14 3.44
C PRO A 18 -15.30 1.10 4.23
N PRO A 19 -16.51 1.62 3.97
CA PRO A 19 -17.04 2.78 4.69
C PRO A 19 -17.29 2.46 6.17
N GLU A 20 -17.58 1.19 6.47
CA GLU A 20 -17.94 0.70 7.79
C GLU A 20 -16.91 -0.31 8.33
N SER A 21 -16.93 -0.51 9.64
CA SER A 21 -16.05 -1.43 10.37
C SER A 21 -16.76 -1.94 11.61
N HIS A 22 -16.48 -3.18 12.02
CA HIS A 22 -16.94 -3.72 13.31
C HIS A 22 -15.75 -4.12 14.18
N GLY A 23 -15.89 -4.00 15.50
CA GLY A 23 -14.87 -4.35 16.49
C GLY A 23 -14.05 -3.17 17.01
N SER A 24 -13.06 -3.46 17.86
CA SER A 24 -12.26 -2.44 18.55
C SER A 24 -11.33 -1.69 17.60
N ALA A 25 -11.46 -0.36 17.55
CA ALA A 25 -10.50 0.51 16.87
C ALA A 25 -9.20 0.65 17.70
N PRO A 26 -8.03 0.86 17.06
CA PRO A 26 -7.79 0.94 15.60
C PRO A 26 -7.48 -0.41 14.93
N GLN A 27 -7.45 -1.51 15.67
CA GLN A 27 -7.05 -2.83 15.16
C GLN A 27 -8.07 -3.38 14.17
N MET A 28 -9.36 -3.23 14.48
CA MET A 28 -10.47 -3.74 13.67
C MET A 28 -11.07 -2.68 12.74
N THR A 29 -10.46 -1.50 12.60
CA THR A 29 -10.90 -0.56 11.56
C THR A 29 -10.56 -1.16 10.20
N SER A 30 -11.55 -1.31 9.31
CA SER A 30 -11.33 -1.81 7.95
C SER A 30 -10.30 -0.93 7.24
N HIS A 31 -9.29 -1.57 6.68
CA HIS A 31 -8.18 -0.86 6.09
C HIS A 31 -7.47 -1.66 5.03
N GLU A 32 -6.81 -0.91 4.17
CA GLU A 32 -5.90 -1.42 3.18
C GLU A 32 -4.47 -1.12 3.59
N THR A 33 -3.56 -2.05 3.36
CA THR A 33 -2.13 -1.88 3.65
C THR A 33 -1.27 -2.35 2.49
N VAL A 34 -0.28 -1.53 2.13
CA VAL A 34 0.89 -2.02 1.40
C VAL A 34 2.04 -2.22 2.39
N CYS A 35 2.48 -3.48 2.51
CA CYS A 35 3.61 -3.90 3.32
C CYS A 35 4.88 -3.79 2.46
N LEU A 36 5.78 -2.88 2.83
CA LEU A 36 7.01 -2.58 2.09
C LEU A 36 8.21 -3.15 2.84
N LEU A 37 9.08 -3.89 2.16
CA LEU A 37 10.36 -4.35 2.70
C LEU A 37 11.52 -3.77 1.89
N ASN A 38 12.35 -2.98 2.57
CA ASN A 38 13.62 -2.48 2.04
C ASN A 38 14.78 -3.31 2.62
N THR A 39 15.34 -4.20 1.80
CA THR A 39 16.52 -5.02 2.15
C THR A 39 17.85 -4.35 1.83
N SER A 40 17.82 -3.18 1.19
CA SER A 40 19.02 -2.46 0.78
C SER A 40 19.70 -1.74 1.95
N ASP A 41 20.94 -1.31 1.71
CA ASP A 41 21.73 -0.49 2.64
C ASP A 41 21.42 1.03 2.52
N GLN A 42 20.46 1.41 1.68
CA GLN A 42 20.04 2.80 1.45
C GLN A 42 18.59 3.01 1.91
N GLU A 43 18.22 4.24 2.22
CA GLU A 43 16.80 4.57 2.41
C GLU A 43 16.06 4.46 1.09
N ALA A 44 14.84 3.91 1.12
CA ALA A 44 13.96 3.87 -0.03
C ALA A 44 12.98 5.05 0.03
N HIS A 45 13.01 5.90 -0.99
CA HIS A 45 12.05 6.98 -1.20
C HIS A 45 10.94 6.46 -2.10
N VAL A 46 9.81 6.15 -1.50
CA VAL A 46 8.67 5.51 -2.16
C VAL A 46 7.62 6.55 -2.51
N GLU A 47 7.16 6.52 -3.75
CA GLU A 47 6.04 7.31 -4.26
C GLU A 47 4.88 6.40 -4.63
N ILE A 48 3.72 6.63 -4.03
CA ILE A 48 2.48 5.90 -4.34
C ILE A 48 1.57 6.82 -5.17
N THR A 49 1.02 6.30 -6.26
CA THR A 49 -0.01 6.96 -7.08
C THR A 49 -1.28 6.12 -7.04
N ILE A 50 -2.42 6.75 -6.79
CA ILE A 50 -3.74 6.11 -6.73
C ILE A 50 -4.50 6.39 -8.02
N TYR A 51 -5.07 5.36 -8.62
CA TYR A 51 -5.89 5.43 -9.83
C TYR A 51 -7.33 5.14 -9.46
N TYR A 52 -8.26 5.95 -9.97
CA TYR A 52 -9.69 5.79 -9.77
C TYR A 52 -10.37 5.39 -11.08
N SER A 53 -11.59 4.86 -11.00
CA SER A 53 -12.39 4.49 -12.16
C SER A 53 -13.06 5.70 -12.86
N ASP A 54 -13.22 6.81 -12.14
CA ASP A 54 -14.06 7.95 -12.53
C ASP A 54 -13.33 9.31 -12.60
N ARG A 55 -12.02 9.35 -12.30
CA ARG A 55 -11.22 10.60 -12.28
C ARG A 55 -9.72 10.34 -12.47
N GLU A 56 -9.00 11.43 -12.69
CA GLU A 56 -7.53 11.42 -12.83
C GLU A 56 -6.81 10.84 -11.61
N PRO A 57 -5.62 10.23 -11.80
CA PRO A 57 -4.82 9.69 -10.71
C PRO A 57 -4.36 10.76 -9.72
N VAL A 58 -4.16 10.33 -8.48
CA VAL A 58 -3.76 11.19 -7.37
C VAL A 58 -2.43 10.74 -6.79
N GLY A 59 -1.51 11.67 -6.62
CA GLY A 59 -0.19 11.43 -6.05
C GLY A 59 0.83 12.51 -6.43
N PRO A 60 2.11 12.30 -6.12
CA PRO A 60 2.62 11.16 -5.37
C PRO A 60 2.40 11.32 -3.85
N TYR A 61 1.94 10.26 -3.20
CA TYR A 61 2.04 10.10 -1.76
C TYR A 61 3.46 9.63 -1.42
N ARG A 62 4.18 10.35 -0.56
CA ARG A 62 5.60 10.09 -0.29
C ARG A 62 5.82 9.36 1.02
N ILE A 63 6.57 8.26 0.96
CA ILE A 63 6.88 7.39 2.10
C ILE A 63 8.37 7.05 2.09
N THR A 64 9.05 7.22 3.22
CA THR A 64 10.43 6.73 3.39
C THR A 64 10.43 5.36 4.09
N VAL A 65 11.13 4.38 3.53
CA VAL A 65 11.42 3.10 4.21
C VAL A 65 12.92 3.04 4.50
N PRO A 66 13.35 3.13 5.77
CA PRO A 66 14.77 3.13 6.09
C PRO A 66 15.50 1.87 5.60
N ALA A 67 16.83 1.96 5.45
CA ALA A 67 17.66 0.81 5.10
C ALA A 67 17.42 -0.38 6.04
N ARG A 68 17.30 -1.59 5.47
CA ARG A 68 17.10 -2.84 6.20
C ARG A 68 15.88 -2.82 7.15
N ARG A 69 14.75 -2.26 6.70
CA ARG A 69 13.49 -2.17 7.48
C ARG A 69 12.27 -2.55 6.67
N THR A 70 11.20 -2.91 7.38
CA THR A 70 9.83 -3.02 6.86
C THR A 70 9.01 -1.80 7.27
N ARG A 71 8.01 -1.44 6.46
CA ARG A 71 7.01 -0.43 6.79
C ARG A 71 5.64 -0.85 6.25
N HIS A 72 4.65 -0.91 7.14
CA HIS A 72 3.27 -1.17 6.77
C HIS A 72 2.56 0.17 6.58
N VAL A 73 2.15 0.47 5.35
CA VAL A 73 1.51 1.75 5.01
C VAL A 73 0.02 1.51 4.83
N ARG A 74 -0.78 1.99 5.78
CA ARG A 74 -2.25 1.95 5.66
C ARG A 74 -2.70 3.03 4.67
N PHE A 75 -3.42 2.66 3.62
CA PHE A 75 -3.98 3.60 2.65
C PHE A 75 -4.94 4.60 3.32
N ASN A 76 -5.65 4.18 4.38
CA ASN A 76 -6.50 5.05 5.20
C ASN A 76 -5.76 6.23 5.85
N HIS A 77 -4.44 6.16 5.96
CA HIS A 77 -3.61 7.19 6.58
C HIS A 77 -2.90 8.08 5.56
N LEU A 78 -3.11 7.85 4.25
CA LEU A 78 -2.60 8.71 3.19
C LEU A 78 -3.51 9.94 3.09
N ARG A 79 -2.93 11.13 3.29
CA ARG A 79 -3.69 12.40 3.37
C ARG A 79 -3.17 13.54 2.49
N ASP A 80 -1.94 13.44 2.01
CA ASP A 80 -1.28 14.44 1.16
C ASP A 80 -0.84 13.74 -0.14
N PRO A 81 -1.39 14.12 -1.31
CA PRO A 81 -2.11 15.37 -1.61
C PRO A 81 -3.59 15.44 -1.21
N GLU A 82 -4.27 14.30 -1.04
CA GLU A 82 -5.65 14.24 -0.53
C GLU A 82 -5.91 12.90 0.17
N GLU A 83 -6.97 12.81 0.99
CA GLU A 83 -7.40 11.55 1.59
C GLU A 83 -8.03 10.62 0.55
N ILE A 84 -7.74 9.31 0.64
CA ILE A 84 -8.37 8.31 -0.22
C ILE A 84 -9.84 8.11 0.20
N PRO A 85 -10.81 8.32 -0.70
CA PRO A 85 -12.23 8.14 -0.37
C PRO A 85 -12.54 6.71 0.05
N ARG A 86 -13.36 6.56 1.09
CA ARG A 86 -13.93 5.26 1.48
C ARG A 86 -15.09 4.89 0.56
N GLY A 87 -15.34 3.59 0.41
CA GLY A 87 -16.46 3.09 -0.39
C GLY A 87 -16.26 3.26 -1.90
N LYS A 88 -15.03 3.52 -2.36
CA LYS A 88 -14.67 3.64 -3.77
C LYS A 88 -13.58 2.66 -4.15
N ASP A 89 -13.71 2.07 -5.32
CA ASP A 89 -12.68 1.24 -5.93
C ASP A 89 -11.53 2.12 -6.42
N TYR A 90 -10.31 1.65 -6.20
CA TYR A 90 -9.09 2.26 -6.70
C TYR A 90 -8.03 1.20 -6.98
N SER A 91 -6.94 1.62 -7.62
CA SER A 91 -5.72 0.84 -7.80
C SER A 91 -4.52 1.70 -7.42
N SER A 92 -3.34 1.09 -7.28
CA SER A 92 -2.14 1.83 -6.94
C SER A 92 -0.89 1.37 -7.68
N VAL A 93 -0.03 2.35 -7.98
CA VAL A 93 1.33 2.12 -8.46
C VAL A 93 2.29 2.63 -7.39
N ILE A 94 3.26 1.81 -7.02
CA ILE A 94 4.26 2.08 -6.00
C ILE A 94 5.63 2.12 -6.67
N ARG A 95 6.30 3.26 -6.64
CA ARG A 95 7.64 3.48 -7.20
C ARG A 95 8.64 3.74 -6.11
N SER A 96 9.87 3.26 -6.28
CA SER A 96 10.96 3.40 -5.32
C SER A 96 12.27 3.65 -6.06
N ASP A 97 13.13 4.49 -5.48
CA ASP A 97 14.47 4.78 -6.01
C ASP A 97 15.44 3.60 -5.87
N VAL A 98 15.22 2.73 -4.88
CA VAL A 98 15.91 1.45 -4.68
C VAL A 98 14.95 0.25 -4.77
N ALA A 99 15.49 -0.95 -5.00
CA ALA A 99 14.68 -2.17 -5.06
C ALA A 99 14.04 -2.48 -3.69
N ILE A 100 12.74 -2.69 -3.70
CA ILE A 100 11.94 -3.07 -2.52
C ILE A 100 11.01 -4.22 -2.87
N VAL A 101 10.45 -4.88 -1.85
CA VAL A 101 9.35 -5.84 -2.00
C VAL A 101 8.06 -5.21 -1.50
N ALA A 102 6.96 -5.41 -2.22
CA ALA A 102 5.63 -4.92 -1.84
C ALA A 102 4.61 -6.07 -1.79
N GLN A 103 3.90 -6.17 -0.68
CA GLN A 103 2.78 -7.10 -0.48
C GLN A 103 1.54 -6.31 -0.11
N HIS A 104 0.41 -6.68 -0.71
CA HIS A 104 -0.88 -6.06 -0.45
C HIS A 104 -1.68 -6.89 0.57
N THR A 105 -2.31 -6.22 1.52
CA THR A 105 -3.21 -6.85 2.49
C THR A 105 -4.43 -5.97 2.73
N ARG A 106 -5.63 -6.57 2.77
CA ARG A 106 -6.85 -5.93 3.25
C ARG A 106 -7.29 -6.58 4.56
N LEU A 107 -7.70 -5.73 5.51
CA LEU A 107 -8.60 -6.13 6.59
C LEU A 107 -9.99 -5.54 6.32
N ASP A 108 -10.99 -6.38 6.11
CA ASP A 108 -12.41 -5.99 6.03
C ASP A 108 -13.16 -6.52 7.24
N SER A 109 -13.38 -5.67 8.24
CA SER A 109 -14.03 -6.08 9.48
C SER A 109 -15.55 -5.98 9.44
N ARG A 110 -16.18 -5.76 8.28
CA ARG A 110 -17.65 -5.70 8.18
C ARG A 110 -18.31 -6.98 8.68
N GLN A 111 -17.65 -8.14 8.52
CA GLN A 111 -18.06 -9.43 9.09
C GLN A 111 -16.85 -10.18 9.65
N ALA A 112 -16.98 -10.75 10.85
CA ALA A 112 -15.85 -11.36 11.56
C ALA A 112 -15.21 -12.57 10.84
N ALA A 113 -15.98 -13.33 10.05
CA ALA A 113 -15.51 -14.57 9.43
C ALA A 113 -14.71 -14.37 8.11
N ASN A 114 -14.75 -13.18 7.48
CA ASN A 114 -14.22 -12.94 6.14
C ASN A 114 -13.15 -11.83 6.10
N ALA A 115 -12.36 -11.71 7.16
CA ALA A 115 -11.70 -10.45 7.46
C ALA A 115 -10.41 -10.17 6.68
N LEU A 116 -9.76 -11.14 6.05
CA LEU A 116 -8.39 -10.98 5.54
C LEU A 116 -8.20 -11.44 4.08
N LEU A 117 -7.50 -10.61 3.32
CA LEU A 117 -6.98 -10.88 1.98
C LEU A 117 -5.48 -10.53 1.98
N SER A 118 -4.67 -11.29 1.25
CA SER A 118 -3.36 -10.83 0.84
C SER A 118 -2.93 -11.40 -0.50
N THR A 119 -2.20 -10.60 -1.27
CA THR A 119 -1.46 -11.04 -2.46
C THR A 119 -0.13 -10.31 -2.53
N ILE A 120 0.86 -10.92 -3.19
CA ILE A 120 2.03 -10.13 -3.64
C ILE A 120 1.54 -9.10 -4.66
N ALA A 121 2.09 -7.88 -4.62
CA ALA A 121 1.84 -6.91 -5.67
C ALA A 121 2.51 -7.39 -6.97
N TYR A 122 2.00 -6.97 -8.13
CA TYR A 122 2.63 -7.30 -9.41
C TYR A 122 3.99 -6.59 -9.53
N PRO A 123 5.11 -7.30 -9.70
CA PRO A 123 6.42 -6.69 -9.87
C PRO A 123 6.61 -6.23 -11.32
N ASN A 124 6.67 -4.92 -11.57
CA ASN A 124 7.02 -4.41 -12.89
C ASN A 124 8.55 -4.28 -13.00
N ALA A 125 9.19 -5.38 -13.39
CA ALA A 125 10.62 -5.43 -13.72
C ALA A 125 10.81 -5.05 -15.21
N ALA A 126 10.86 -3.74 -15.49
CA ALA A 126 11.38 -3.24 -16.77
C ALA A 126 12.91 -3.17 -16.75
#